data_AF-I3I553-F1
#
_entry.id   AF-I3I553-F1
#
_cell.length_a   1.000
_cell.length_b   1.000
_cell.length_c   1.000
_cell.angle_alpha   90.00
_cell.angle_beta   90.00
_cell.angle_gamma   90.00
#
_symmetry.space_group_name_H-M   'P 1'
#
loop_
_entity.id
_entity.type
_entity.pdbx_description
1 polymer ?
#
loop_
_entity_poly.entity_id
_entity_poly.type
_entity_poly.pdbx_seq_one_letter_code
_entity_poly.pdbx_strand_id
1 'polypeptide(L)'
;MNDPACLHISKKAARQFVYRNMLRLIDNGELTRVVVDGGWPLYRLTPRFKALGEAPVVAVAPPAAPAKTMVKKDSPRQSLQERLNRHKLEMLSAMGETEEYDAICSEMPELRDDVQPLYNQSRDKCSKLLGRVKALESLLARETGLAQ
;
A
#
# COMPACT_ATOMS: atom_id res chain seq x y z
N MET A 1 12.55 3.16 -21.73
CA MET A 1 12.74 2.30 -20.55
C MET A 1 13.71 3.05 -19.67
N ASN A 2 13.30 4.23 -19.22
CA ASN A 2 14.19 5.23 -18.64
C ASN A 2 13.76 5.53 -17.20
N ASP A 3 13.00 4.60 -16.61
CA ASP A 3 12.59 4.71 -15.23
C ASP A 3 13.69 4.06 -14.37
N PRO A 4 14.37 4.82 -13.49
CA PRO A 4 15.44 4.30 -12.65
C PRO A 4 14.96 3.25 -11.63
N ALA A 5 13.64 3.08 -11.42
CA ALA A 5 13.07 2.02 -10.59
C ALA A 5 12.84 0.70 -11.36
N CYS A 6 12.99 0.68 -12.69
CA CYS A 6 12.81 -0.54 -13.49
C CYS A 6 14.00 -1.49 -13.34
N LEU A 7 13.85 -2.51 -12.49
CA LEU A 7 14.88 -3.54 -12.23
C LEU A 7 15.11 -4.52 -13.40
N HIS A 8 14.44 -4.32 -14.54
CA HIS A 8 14.49 -5.25 -15.67
C HIS A 8 15.27 -4.70 -16.86
N ILE A 9 16.25 -5.49 -17.29
CA ILE A 9 17.22 -5.18 -18.36
C ILE A 9 16.54 -5.01 -19.74
N SER A 10 15.32 -5.55 -19.93
CA SER A 10 14.57 -5.40 -21.19
C SER A 10 13.06 -5.51 -21.00
N LYS A 11 12.28 -5.01 -21.98
CA LYS A 11 10.80 -5.16 -21.97
C LYS A 11 10.39 -6.62 -21.92
N LYS A 12 11.16 -7.49 -22.58
CA LYS A 12 10.95 -8.94 -22.57
C LYS A 12 11.14 -9.51 -21.17
N ALA A 13 12.22 -9.15 -20.48
CA ALA A 13 12.49 -9.59 -19.12
C ALA A 13 11.40 -9.12 -18.14
N ALA A 14 10.96 -7.87 -18.25
CA ALA A 14 9.85 -7.34 -17.45
C ALA A 14 8.54 -8.11 -17.69
N ARG A 15 8.19 -8.35 -18.96
CA ARG A 15 6.99 -9.12 -19.33
C ARG A 15 7.05 -10.55 -18.77
N GLN A 16 8.19 -11.22 -18.90
CA GLN A 16 8.39 -12.57 -18.37
C GLN A 16 8.27 -12.61 -16.84
N PHE A 17 8.84 -11.60 -16.16
CA PHE A 17 8.74 -11.47 -14.72
C PHE A 17 7.28 -11.30 -14.27
N VAL A 18 6.54 -10.36 -14.86
CA VAL A 18 5.13 -10.15 -14.55
C VAL A 18 4.31 -11.41 -14.81
N TYR A 19 4.51 -12.05 -15.97
CA TYR A 19 3.80 -13.28 -16.33
C TYR A 19 4.04 -14.42 -15.33
N ARG A 20 5.30 -14.69 -14.98
CA ARG A 20 5.65 -15.73 -14.00
C ARG A 20 5.06 -15.45 -12.63
N ASN A 21 5.05 -14.19 -12.20
CA ASN A 21 4.43 -13.80 -10.94
C ASN A 21 2.91 -13.95 -10.98
N MET A 22 2.24 -13.56 -12.07
CA MET A 22 0.81 -13.77 -12.23
C MET A 22 0.44 -15.27 -12.16
N LEU A 23 1.19 -16.13 -12.86
CA LEU A 23 0.99 -17.58 -12.78
C LEU A 23 1.13 -18.11 -11.36
N ARG A 24 2.17 -17.66 -10.64
CA ARG A 24 2.37 -18.05 -9.23
C ARG A 24 1.19 -17.64 -8.34
N LEU A 25 0.68 -16.41 -8.51
CA LEU A 25 -0.46 -15.94 -7.73
C LEU A 25 -1.76 -16.72 -8.06
N ILE A 26 -1.91 -17.14 -9.32
CA ILE A 26 -3.04 -17.98 -9.74
C ILE A 26 -2.95 -19.38 -9.11
N ASP A 27 -1.76 -19.99 -9.16
CA ASP A 27 -1.49 -21.31 -8.58
C ASP A 27 -1.74 -21.34 -7.06
N ASN A 28 -1.38 -20.25 -6.36
CA ASN A 28 -1.65 -20.08 -4.93
C ASN A 28 -3.12 -19.75 -4.60
N GLY A 29 -3.96 -19.48 -5.60
CA GLY A 29 -5.34 -19.02 -5.41
C GLY A 29 -5.47 -17.58 -4.87
N GLU A 30 -4.43 -16.77 -5.05
CA GLU A 30 -4.32 -15.37 -4.63
C GLU A 30 -4.81 -14.40 -5.73
N LEU A 31 -4.79 -14.84 -6.99
CA LEU A 31 -5.27 -14.11 -8.15
C LEU A 31 -6.21 -14.99 -8.96
N THR A 32 -7.32 -14.42 -9.42
CA THR A 32 -8.29 -15.10 -10.28
C THR A 32 -8.45 -14.35 -11.59
N ARG A 33 -8.57 -15.10 -12.69
CA ARG A 33 -8.90 -14.53 -13.99
C ARG A 33 -10.40 -14.30 -14.09
N VAL A 34 -10.81 -13.08 -14.36
CA VAL A 34 -12.20 -12.72 -14.61
C VAL A 34 -12.47 -12.89 -16.09
N VAL A 35 -13.44 -13.74 -16.41
CA VAL A 35 -13.91 -13.87 -17.79
C VAL A 35 -14.77 -12.66 -18.10
N VAL A 36 -14.37 -11.90 -19.12
CA VAL A 36 -15.12 -10.76 -19.65
C VAL A 36 -15.33 -11.05 -21.13
N ASP A 37 -16.57 -10.96 -21.59
CA ASP A 37 -16.88 -11.12 -23.01
C ASP A 37 -16.25 -9.96 -23.80
N GLY A 38 -15.39 -10.32 -24.76
CA GLY A 38 -14.87 -9.39 -25.77
C GLY A 38 -13.78 -8.39 -25.32
N GLY A 39 -13.03 -8.65 -24.25
CA GLY A 39 -12.02 -7.71 -23.73
C GLY A 39 -10.64 -8.30 -23.41
N TRP A 40 -9.72 -7.43 -22.98
CA TRP A 40 -8.44 -7.85 -22.39
C TRP A 40 -8.71 -8.67 -21.11
N PRO A 41 -7.88 -9.70 -20.80
CA PRO A 41 -8.06 -10.49 -19.59
C PRO A 41 -7.98 -9.61 -18.34
N LEU A 42 -9.07 -9.57 -17.56
CA LEU A 42 -9.07 -8.94 -16.24
C LEU A 42 -8.64 -9.95 -15.18
N TYR A 43 -7.92 -9.46 -14.19
CA TYR A 43 -7.50 -10.24 -13.04
C TYR A 43 -7.99 -9.58 -11.76
N ARG A 44 -8.44 -10.40 -10.81
CA ARG A 44 -8.95 -9.96 -9.51
C ARG A 44 -8.16 -10.64 -8.39
N LEU A 45 -7.69 -9.84 -7.44
CA LEU A 45 -7.09 -10.32 -6.20
C LEU A 45 -8.15 -11.01 -5.34
N THR A 46 -7.84 -12.18 -4.81
CA THR A 46 -8.77 -12.95 -3.97
C THR A 46 -8.67 -12.52 -2.50
N PRO A 47 -9.63 -12.91 -1.65
CA PRO A 47 -9.53 -12.70 -0.21
C PRO A 47 -8.28 -13.33 0.41
N ARG A 48 -7.74 -14.42 -0.17
CA ARG A 48 -6.47 -15.02 0.26
C ARG A 48 -5.30 -14.07 0.12
N PHE A 49 -5.26 -13.30 -0.96
CA PHE A 49 -4.25 -12.27 -1.15
C PHE A 49 -4.37 -11.17 -0.08
N LYS A 50 -5.59 -10.79 0.30
CA LYS A 50 -5.83 -9.78 1.35
C LYS A 50 -5.46 -10.29 2.74
N ALA A 51 -5.75 -11.55 3.03
CA ALA A 51 -5.39 -12.21 4.29
C ALA A 51 -3.86 -12.37 4.48
N LEU A 52 -3.05 -12.25 3.42
CA LEU A 52 -1.59 -12.16 3.54
C LEU A 52 -1.12 -10.79 4.02
N GLY A 53 -1.92 -9.74 3.83
CA GLY A 53 -1.64 -8.37 4.28
C GLY A 53 -2.32 -7.99 5.59
N GLU A 54 -3.36 -8.72 5.99
CA GLU A 54 -4.12 -8.51 7.23
C GLU A 54 -4.13 -9.82 8.02
N ALA A 55 -3.29 -9.94 9.05
CA ALA A 55 -3.39 -11.03 10.00
C ALA A 55 -4.80 -11.02 10.65
N PRO A 56 -5.57 -12.12 10.59
CA PRO A 56 -6.87 -12.17 11.23
C PRO A 56 -6.70 -12.37 12.73
N VAL A 57 -7.30 -11.46 13.52
CA VAL A 57 -7.56 -11.65 14.94
C VAL A 57 -8.69 -12.68 15.07
N VAL A 58 -8.36 -13.92 15.39
CA VAL A 58 -9.34 -15.02 15.49
C VAL A 58 -9.98 -15.05 16.87
N ALA A 59 -11.31 -15.05 16.92
CA ALA A 59 -12.08 -15.47 18.09
C ALA A 59 -12.37 -16.99 18.02
N VAL A 60 -11.74 -17.74 18.93
CA VAL A 60 -12.13 -18.96 19.70
C VAL A 60 -13.20 -19.89 19.08
N ALA A 61 -13.01 -21.21 18.83
CA ALA A 61 -12.65 -22.31 19.76
C ALA A 61 -12.17 -23.64 19.03
N PRO A 62 -11.58 -24.65 19.73
CA PRO A 62 -10.83 -25.81 19.20
C PRO A 62 -11.61 -27.18 19.29
N PRO A 63 -11.05 -28.41 19.01
CA PRO A 63 -9.66 -28.83 18.72
C PRO A 63 -9.44 -29.90 17.60
N ALA A 64 -8.24 -29.96 17.00
CA ALA A 64 -7.46 -31.21 16.78
C ALA A 64 -6.14 -30.99 15.99
N ALA A 65 -5.06 -31.56 16.53
CA ALA A 65 -3.74 -31.88 15.96
C ALA A 65 -2.70 -30.75 15.74
N PRO A 66 -1.43 -30.94 16.19
CA PRO A 66 -0.41 -29.90 16.19
C PRO A 66 0.40 -29.93 14.89
N ALA A 67 0.07 -29.07 13.94
CA ALA A 67 1.02 -28.68 12.91
C ALA A 67 1.83 -27.50 13.45
N LYS A 68 3.14 -27.72 13.67
CA LYS A 68 4.11 -26.72 14.10
C LYS A 68 4.07 -25.52 13.14
N THR A 69 3.33 -24.47 13.48
CA THR A 69 3.41 -23.18 12.81
C THR A 69 4.69 -22.51 13.28
N MET A 70 5.74 -22.61 12.47
CA MET A 70 6.89 -21.71 12.59
C MET A 70 6.39 -20.28 12.35
N VAL A 71 6.22 -19.55 13.45
CA VAL A 71 6.00 -18.11 13.46
C VAL A 71 7.17 -17.46 12.70
N LYS A 72 6.93 -17.01 11.47
CA LYS A 72 7.90 -16.20 10.74
C LYS A 72 8.02 -14.89 11.51
N LYS A 73 9.15 -14.71 12.18
CA LYS A 73 9.49 -13.47 12.86
C LYS A 73 9.66 -12.40 11.78
N ASP A 74 8.67 -11.51 11.63
CA ASP A 74 8.79 -10.38 10.73
C ASP A 74 10.07 -9.62 11.07
N SER A 75 10.91 -9.42 10.06
CA SER A 75 12.15 -8.68 10.29
C SER A 75 11.79 -7.24 10.68
N PRO A 76 12.51 -6.61 11.64
CA PRO A 76 12.25 -5.23 12.04
C PRO A 76 12.15 -4.27 10.84
N ARG A 77 12.96 -4.52 9.80
CA ARG A 77 12.96 -3.79 8.54
C ARG A 77 11.65 -3.91 7.75
N GLN A 78 11.05 -5.10 7.66
CA GLN A 78 9.75 -5.29 7.00
C GLN A 78 8.65 -4.50 7.72
N SER A 79 8.63 -4.54 9.05
CA SER A 79 7.69 -3.76 9.85
C SER A 79 7.83 -2.24 9.62
N LEU A 80 9.06 -1.74 9.52
CA LEU A 80 9.32 -0.33 9.19
C LEU A 80 8.84 0.03 7.77
N GLN A 81 9.03 -0.86 6.80
CA GLN A 81 8.58 -0.66 5.42
C GLN A 81 7.06 -0.64 5.30
N GLU A 82 6.36 -1.54 6.00
CA GLU A 82 4.89 -1.55 6.07
C GLU A 82 4.35 -0.27 6.70
N ARG A 83 4.97 0.17 7.80
CA ARG A 83 4.62 1.43 8.45
C ARG A 83 4.86 2.64 7.53
N LEU A 84 5.95 2.63 6.76
CA LEU A 84 6.24 3.67 5.76
C LEU A 84 5.15 3.71 4.68
N ASN A 85 4.79 2.56 4.12
CA ASN A 85 3.78 2.46 3.08
C ASN A 85 2.40 2.93 3.57
N ARG A 86 2.02 2.55 4.80
CA ARG A 86 0.78 3.01 5.43
C ARG A 86 0.75 4.54 5.58
N HIS A 87 1.82 5.14 6.09
CA HIS A 87 1.89 6.60 6.24
C HIS A 87 1.86 7.33 4.91
N LYS A 88 2.48 6.79 3.85
CA LYS A 88 2.39 7.34 2.49
C LYS A 88 0.95 7.33 1.98
N LEU A 89 0.22 6.23 2.18
CA LEU A 89 -1.18 6.12 1.77
C LEU A 89 -2.05 7.12 2.53
N GLU A 90 -1.94 7.19 3.86
CA GLU A 90 -2.68 8.15 4.69
C GLU A 90 -2.39 9.60 4.29
N MET A 91 -1.13 9.90 3.90
CA MET A 91 -0.74 11.24 3.47
C MET A 91 -1.44 11.62 2.17
N LEU A 92 -1.51 10.70 1.19
CA LEU A 92 -2.23 10.95 -0.07
C LEU A 92 -3.73 11.19 0.18
N SER A 93 -4.35 10.44 1.09
CA SER A 93 -5.74 10.68 1.46
C SER A 93 -5.94 12.07 2.08
N ALA A 94 -5.08 12.47 3.02
CA ALA A 94 -5.15 13.80 3.62
C ALA A 94 -4.86 14.92 2.60
N MET A 95 -4.00 14.69 1.60
CA MET A 95 -3.78 15.65 0.52
C MET A 95 -5.06 15.85 -0.31
N GLY A 96 -5.72 14.75 -0.70
CA GLY A 96 -6.99 14.83 -1.43
C GLY A 96 -8.11 15.49 -0.62
N GLU A 97 -8.21 15.21 0.69
CA GLU A 97 -9.12 15.93 1.59
C GLU A 97 -8.81 17.45 1.59
N THR A 98 -7.53 17.83 1.70
CA THR A 98 -7.11 19.24 1.72
C THR A 98 -7.44 19.95 0.40
N GLU A 99 -7.19 19.30 -0.73
CA GLU A 99 -7.51 19.81 -2.08
C GLU A 99 -9.02 19.99 -2.28
N GLU A 100 -9.82 19.02 -1.85
CA GLU A 100 -11.29 19.09 -1.94
C GLU A 100 -11.84 20.23 -1.06
N TYR A 101 -11.34 20.38 0.17
CA TYR A 101 -11.77 21.49 1.03
C TYR A 101 -11.40 22.86 0.47
N ASP A 102 -10.24 22.98 -0.19
CA ASP A 102 -9.81 24.21 -0.87
C ASP A 102 -10.72 24.55 -2.06
N ALA A 103 -11.08 23.53 -2.85
CA ALA A 103 -12.02 23.65 -3.96
C ALA A 103 -13.41 24.09 -3.45
N ILE A 104 -13.95 23.44 -2.42
CA ILE A 104 -15.24 23.81 -1.82
C ILE A 104 -15.22 25.25 -1.29
N CYS A 105 -14.14 25.68 -0.63
CA CYS A 105 -14.01 27.07 -0.14
C CYS A 105 -14.00 28.09 -1.29
N SER A 106 -13.52 27.69 -2.47
CA SER A 106 -13.47 28.53 -3.66
C SER A 106 -14.82 28.57 -4.41
N GLU A 107 -15.50 27.42 -4.49
CA GLU A 107 -16.78 27.27 -5.20
C GLU A 107 -17.98 27.77 -4.39
N MET A 108 -17.95 27.55 -3.07
CA MET A 108 -19.05 27.88 -2.15
C MET A 108 -18.52 28.69 -0.96
N PRO A 109 -18.24 30.00 -1.14
CA PRO A 109 -17.69 30.85 -0.09
C PRO A 109 -18.52 30.90 1.20
N GLU A 110 -19.83 30.67 1.11
CA GLU A 110 -20.76 30.58 2.24
C GLU A 110 -20.47 29.42 3.20
N LEU A 111 -19.82 28.36 2.74
CA LEU A 111 -19.44 27.20 3.57
C LEU A 111 -18.06 27.35 4.21
N ARG A 112 -17.34 28.44 3.95
CA ARG A 112 -15.95 28.60 4.38
C ARG A 112 -15.76 28.50 5.88
N ASP A 113 -16.65 29.07 6.68
CA ASP A 113 -16.51 29.04 8.15
C ASP A 113 -16.58 27.61 8.70
N ASP A 114 -17.37 26.73 8.05
CA ASP A 114 -17.50 25.31 8.42
C ASP A 114 -16.36 24.45 7.85
N VAL A 115 -15.89 24.75 6.64
CA VAL A 115 -14.89 23.96 5.91
C VAL A 115 -13.45 24.33 6.30
N GLN A 116 -13.18 25.59 6.63
CA GLN A 116 -11.83 26.08 6.95
C GLN A 116 -11.17 25.33 8.13
N PRO A 117 -11.88 24.94 9.21
CA PRO A 117 -11.32 24.08 10.25
C PRO A 117 -10.93 22.69 9.75
N LEU A 118 -11.72 22.09 8.86
CA LEU A 118 -11.45 20.77 8.26
C LEU A 118 -10.23 20.83 7.34
N TYR A 119 -10.14 21.87 6.51
CA TYR A 119 -8.95 22.18 5.71
C TYR A 119 -7.69 22.25 6.57
N ASN A 120 -7.75 23.04 7.65
CA ASN A 120 -6.62 23.22 8.56
C ASN A 120 -6.20 21.89 9.19
N GLN A 121 -7.17 21.08 9.64
CA GLN A 121 -6.91 19.77 10.22
C GLN A 121 -6.26 18.82 9.22
N SER A 122 -6.76 18.77 7.98
CA SER A 122 -6.23 17.87 6.95
C SER A 122 -4.83 18.29 6.49
N ARG A 123 -4.59 19.60 6.35
CA ARG A 123 -3.25 20.15 6.07
C ARG A 123 -2.25 19.84 7.19
N ASP A 124 -2.65 19.97 8.45
CA ASP A 124 -1.82 19.63 9.60
C ASP A 124 -1.53 18.13 9.67
N LYS A 125 -2.51 17.29 9.33
CA LYS A 125 -2.37 15.83 9.21
C LYS A 125 -1.37 15.48 8.10
N CYS A 126 -1.47 16.10 6.92
CA CYS A 126 -0.48 15.98 5.84
C CYS A 126 0.94 16.28 6.32
N SER A 127 1.13 17.41 7.00
CA SER A 127 2.44 17.84 7.49
C SER A 127 3.04 16.85 8.51
N LYS A 128 2.22 16.34 9.43
CA LYS A 128 2.64 15.32 10.40
C LYS A 128 3.00 13.99 9.73
N LEU A 129 2.21 13.56 8.75
CA LEU A 129 2.47 12.33 7.99
C LEU A 129 3.74 12.44 7.15
N LEU A 130 3.97 13.58 6.50
CA LEU A 130 5.21 13.84 5.77
C LEU A 130 6.44 13.74 6.67
N GLY A 131 6.38 14.31 7.88
CA GLY A 131 7.45 14.18 8.87
C GLY A 131 7.71 12.71 9.26
N ARG A 132 6.65 11.92 9.45
CA ARG A 132 6.76 10.47 9.74
C ARG A 132 7.37 9.68 8.57
N VAL A 133 6.96 9.99 7.34
CA VAL A 133 7.50 9.39 6.11
C VAL A 133 9.00 9.67 6.02
N LYS A 134 9.41 10.94 6.12
CA LYS A 134 10.83 11.34 6.06
C LYS A 134 11.67 10.66 7.14
N ALA A 135 11.15 10.55 8.37
CA ALA A 135 11.86 9.88 9.46
C ALA A 135 12.10 8.40 9.17
N LEU A 136 11.08 7.70 8.64
CA LEU A 136 11.19 6.28 8.29
C LEU A 136 12.09 6.05 7.07
N GLU A 137 11.99 6.87 6.03
CA GLU A 137 12.87 6.81 4.86
C GLU A 137 14.33 7.03 5.27
N SER A 138 14.59 8.02 6.13
CA SER A 138 15.94 8.31 6.64
C SER A 138 16.52 7.14 7.44
N LEU A 139 15.70 6.50 8.29
CA LEU A 139 16.11 5.33 9.06
C LEU A 139 16.40 4.13 8.16
N LEU A 140 15.48 3.81 7.24
CA LEU A 140 15.64 2.69 6.31
C LEU A 140 16.82 2.86 5.36
N ALA A 141 17.13 4.10 4.94
CA ALA A 141 18.28 4.42 4.11
C ALA A 141 19.61 4.17 4.83
N ARG A 142 19.69 4.53 6.12
CA ARG A 142 20.84 4.26 6.98
C ARG A 142 21.10 2.76 7.14
N GLU A 143 20.05 1.95 7.28
CA GLU A 143 20.16 0.49 7.36
C GLU A 143 20.65 -0.14 6.04
N THR A 144 20.44 0.51 4.89
CA THR A 144 20.91 0.02 3.57
C THR A 144 22.32 0.45 3.20
N GLY A 145 22.99 1.29 3.98
CA GLY A 145 24.33 1.78 3.65
C GLY A 145 24.38 2.78 2.47
N LEU A 146 23.24 3.37 2.08
CA LEU A 146 23.15 4.37 1.01
C LEU A 146 23.32 5.83 1.52
N ALA A 147 23.77 6.00 2.76
CA ALA A 147 24.16 7.31 3.28
C ALA A 147 25.65 7.54 3.00
N GLN A 148 25.96 8.17 1.87
CA GLN A 148 27.15 9.01 1.69
C GLN A 148 26.70 10.41 1.34
#